data_AF-A0A7S2UR70-F1
#
_entry.id   AF-A0A7S2UR70-F1
#
_cell.length_a   1.000
_cell.length_b   1.000
_cell.length_c   1.000
_cell.angle_alpha   90.00
_cell.angle_beta   90.00
_cell.angle_gamma   90.00
#
_symmetry.space_group_name_H-M   'P 1'
#
loop_
_entity.id
_entity.type
_entity.pdbx_description
1 polymer ?
#
loop_
_entity_poly.entity_id
_entity_poly.type
_entity_poly.pdbx_seq_one_letter_code
_entity_poly.pdbx_strand_id
1 'polypeptide(L)'
;TVEYTACALLDMALHLVDDYGEDFDLDKFERDELERLEMPKGISMRHRPTHFSHLFASNQYAAGYYVYLWAEVLDADAFDAFIESGNVFDPATAKRARQYIYSS
;
A
#
# COMPACT_ATOMS: atom_id res chain seq x y z
N THR A 1 -7.82 -6.01 -2.56
CA THR A 1 -7.28 -6.02 -1.18
C THR A 1 -6.16 -7.04 -1.00
N VAL A 2 -6.40 -8.35 -1.13
CA VAL A 2 -5.37 -9.39 -0.84
C VAL A 2 -4.05 -9.19 -1.61
N GLU A 3 -4.08 -9.03 -2.93
CA GLU A 3 -2.88 -8.79 -3.75
C GLU A 3 -2.08 -7.54 -3.35
N TYR A 4 -2.77 -6.55 -2.78
CA TYR A 4 -2.21 -5.26 -2.38
C TYR A 4 -1.58 -5.36 -0.99
N THR A 5 -2.32 -5.94 -0.04
CA THR A 5 -1.86 -6.19 1.32
C THR A 5 -0.64 -7.12 1.32
N ALA A 6 -0.61 -8.14 0.45
CA ALA A 6 0.56 -9.01 0.30
C ALA A 6 1.82 -8.22 -0.13
N CYS A 7 1.69 -7.27 -1.07
CA CYS A 7 2.79 -6.40 -1.47
C CYS A 7 3.27 -5.51 -0.31
N ALA A 8 2.35 -4.91 0.46
CA ALA A 8 2.71 -4.08 1.61
C ALA A 8 3.40 -4.88 2.72
N LEU A 9 2.95 -6.11 2.98
CA LEU A 9 3.54 -6.99 3.99
C LEU A 9 4.92 -7.50 3.54
N LEU A 10 5.07 -7.93 2.29
CA LEU A 10 6.36 -8.33 1.74
C LEU A 10 7.37 -7.16 1.77
N ASP A 11 6.94 -5.96 1.38
CA ASP A 11 7.77 -4.74 1.47
C ASP A 11 8.32 -4.55 2.89
N MET A 12 7.45 -4.53 3.89
CA MET A 12 7.88 -4.39 5.28
C MET A 12 8.78 -5.54 5.72
N ALA A 13 8.44 -6.79 5.40
CA ALA A 13 9.24 -7.95 5.78
C ALA A 13 10.64 -7.89 5.18
N LEU A 14 10.75 -7.51 3.90
CA LEU A 14 12.02 -7.34 3.22
C LEU A 14 12.84 -6.25 3.92
N HIS A 15 12.28 -5.07 4.16
CA HIS A 15 12.99 -3.95 4.78
C HIS A 15 13.27 -4.11 6.29
N LEU A 16 12.78 -5.17 6.92
CA LEU A 16 13.09 -5.56 8.31
C LEU A 16 14.20 -6.61 8.40
N VAL A 17 14.73 -7.09 7.28
CA VAL A 17 15.90 -7.99 7.28
C VAL A 17 17.13 -7.21 7.71
N ASP A 18 17.72 -7.61 8.85
CA ASP A 18 18.91 -6.95 9.43
C ASP A 18 20.19 -7.20 8.61
N ASP A 19 20.35 -8.40 8.05
CA ASP A 19 21.47 -8.81 7.21
C ASP A 19 21.00 -9.77 6.13
N TYR A 20 21.25 -9.41 4.88
CA TYR A 20 20.88 -10.22 3.72
C TYR A 20 21.92 -11.31 3.42
N GLY A 21 23.17 -11.15 3.88
CA GLY A 21 24.28 -12.01 3.49
C GLY A 21 24.62 -11.92 1.99
N GLU A 22 25.62 -12.69 1.55
CA GLU A 22 26.08 -12.70 0.15
C GLU A 22 25.17 -13.55 -0.77
N ASP A 23 24.51 -14.57 -0.22
CA ASP A 23 23.70 -15.56 -0.96
C ASP A 23 22.19 -15.32 -0.80
N PHE A 24 21.75 -14.06 -0.66
CA PHE A 24 20.33 -13.75 -0.48
C PHE A 24 19.49 -14.17 -1.70
N ASP A 25 18.62 -15.17 -1.51
CA ASP A 25 17.67 -15.61 -2.53
C ASP A 25 16.32 -14.89 -2.33
N LEU A 26 16.14 -13.80 -3.08
CA LEU A 26 14.92 -12.99 -3.07
C LEU A 26 13.69 -13.79 -3.51
N ASP A 27 13.83 -14.73 -4.45
CA ASP A 27 12.73 -15.55 -4.92
C ASP A 27 12.30 -16.56 -3.85
N LYS A 28 13.25 -17.11 -3.10
CA LYS A 28 12.96 -17.97 -1.95
C LYS A 28 12.30 -17.16 -0.83
N PHE A 29 12.85 -16.00 -0.50
CA PHE A 29 12.27 -15.10 0.50
C PHE A 29 10.80 -14.79 0.18
N GLU A 30 10.50 -14.43 -1.07
CA GLU A 30 9.13 -14.15 -1.50
C GLU A 30 8.22 -15.37 -1.30
N ARG A 31 8.64 -16.57 -1.70
CA ARG A 31 7.83 -17.79 -1.54
C ARG A 31 7.58 -18.11 -0.08
N ASP A 32 8.62 -18.09 0.74
CA ASP A 32 8.53 -18.40 2.17
C ASP A 32 7.61 -17.39 2.88
N GLU A 33 7.73 -16.11 2.55
CA GLU A 33 6.92 -15.06 3.17
C GLU A 33 5.45 -15.16 2.73
N LEU A 34 5.17 -15.45 1.46
CA LEU A 34 3.79 -15.68 1.00
C LEU A 34 3.16 -16.94 1.61
N GLU A 35 3.96 -17.98 1.88
CA GLU A 35 3.51 -19.16 2.61
C GLU A 35 3.20 -18.81 4.07
N ARG A 36 4.07 -18.05 4.74
CA ARG A 36 3.85 -17.56 6.12
C ARG A 36 2.60 -16.69 6.25
N LEU A 37 2.28 -15.91 5.21
CA LEU A 37 1.08 -15.08 5.13
C LEU A 37 -0.18 -15.86 4.72
N GLU A 38 -0.08 -17.17 4.51
CA GLU A 38 -1.17 -18.02 4.05
C GLU A 38 -1.83 -17.51 2.75
N MET A 39 -1.01 -17.00 1.83
CA MET A 39 -1.50 -16.39 0.59
C MET A 39 -2.34 -17.38 -0.23
N PRO A 40 -3.60 -17.04 -0.59
CA PRO A 40 -4.46 -17.94 -1.33
C PRO A 40 -3.93 -18.23 -2.74
N LYS A 41 -3.95 -19.50 -3.17
CA LYS A 41 -3.41 -19.94 -4.47
C LYS A 41 -4.08 -19.31 -5.71
N GLY A 42 -5.31 -18.82 -5.56
CA GLY A 42 -6.08 -18.24 -6.66
C GLY A 42 -5.74 -16.78 -6.99
N ILE A 43 -4.84 -16.17 -6.23
CA ILE A 43 -4.45 -14.76 -6.38
C ILE A 43 -2.93 -14.64 -6.24
N SER A 44 -2.32 -13.76 -7.02
CA SER A 44 -0.89 -13.45 -6.93
C SER A 44 -0.69 -12.11 -6.24
N MET A 45 0.57 -11.81 -5.91
CA MET A 45 0.95 -10.44 -5.59
C MET A 45 0.66 -9.50 -6.77
N ARG A 46 0.31 -8.26 -6.47
CA ARG A 46 0.09 -7.22 -7.48
C ARG A 46 1.39 -6.88 -8.23
N HIS A 47 2.51 -6.91 -7.50
CA HIS A 47 3.86 -6.75 -8.03
C HIS A 47 4.79 -7.77 -7.37
N ARG A 48 5.44 -8.62 -8.16
CA ARG A 48 6.53 -9.48 -7.67
C ARG A 48 7.84 -8.67 -7.60
N PRO A 49 8.79 -9.01 -6.72
CA PRO A 49 9.97 -8.20 -6.43
C PRO A 49 10.76 -7.75 -7.66
N THR A 50 11.00 -8.67 -8.61
CA THR A 50 11.77 -8.39 -9.84
C THR A 50 11.21 -7.26 -10.69
N HIS A 51 9.91 -6.95 -10.57
CA HIS A 51 9.22 -5.89 -11.32
C HIS A 51 8.58 -4.85 -10.40
N PHE A 52 8.96 -4.84 -9.11
CA PHE A 52 8.31 -3.99 -8.13
C PHE A 52 8.93 -2.58 -8.12
N SER A 53 8.64 -1.81 -9.17
CA SER A 53 9.25 -0.49 -9.37
C SER A 53 9.03 0.50 -8.22
N HIS A 54 7.91 0.41 -7.50
CA HIS A 54 7.66 1.27 -6.33
C HIS A 54 8.78 1.15 -5.28
N LEU A 55 9.34 -0.06 -5.14
CA LEU A 55 10.33 -0.42 -4.13
C LEU A 55 11.74 -0.17 -4.64
N PHE A 56 11.99 -0.50 -5.91
CA PHE A 56 13.36 -0.62 -6.44
C PHE A 56 13.74 0.42 -7.49
N ALA A 57 12.79 1.18 -8.06
CA ALA A 57 13.12 2.23 -9.03
C ALA A 57 13.49 3.56 -8.36
N SER A 58 13.06 3.78 -7.11
CA SER A 58 13.42 4.93 -6.29
C SER A 58 13.13 4.65 -4.81
N ASN A 59 13.71 5.43 -3.91
CA ASN A 59 13.47 5.28 -2.46
C ASN A 59 12.11 5.83 -1.99
N GLN A 60 11.21 6.24 -2.89
CA GLN A 60 9.98 6.94 -2.50
C GLN A 60 8.98 6.04 -1.75
N TYR A 61 8.91 4.75 -2.11
CA TYR A 61 7.98 3.78 -1.50
C TYR A 61 8.69 2.54 -0.93
N ALA A 62 10.02 2.56 -0.83
CA ALA A 62 10.78 1.53 -0.12
C ALA A 62 10.42 1.58 1.38
N ALA A 63 10.03 0.44 1.96
CA ALA A 63 9.44 0.36 3.30
C ALA A 63 8.19 1.25 3.47
N GLY A 64 7.47 1.52 2.39
CA GLY A 64 6.41 2.53 2.33
C GLY A 64 5.23 2.16 1.44
N TYR A 65 5.18 0.96 0.86
CA TYR A 65 4.06 0.56 -0.01
C TYR A 65 2.73 0.49 0.75
N TYR A 66 2.76 0.28 2.06
CA TYR A 66 1.57 0.34 2.93
C TYR A 66 0.88 1.71 2.93
N VAL A 67 1.56 2.79 2.50
CA VAL A 67 1.03 4.16 2.58
C VAL A 67 -0.25 4.35 1.77
N TYR A 68 -0.48 3.57 0.71
CA TYR A 68 -1.73 3.66 -0.03
C TYR A 68 -2.91 3.10 0.78
N LEU A 69 -2.75 1.97 1.47
CA LEU A 69 -3.80 1.45 2.37
C LEU A 69 -4.04 2.41 3.53
N TRP A 70 -2.96 3.04 4.02
CA TRP A 70 -3.07 4.05 5.07
C TRP A 70 -3.84 5.29 4.59
N ALA A 71 -3.52 5.77 3.39
CA ALA A 71 -4.19 6.91 2.77
C ALA A 71 -5.64 6.60 2.40
N GLU A 72 -5.96 5.35 2.03
CA GLU A 72 -7.32 4.89 1.71
C GLU A 72 -8.26 5.02 2.91
N VAL A 73 -7.76 4.86 4.14
CA VAL A 73 -8.56 5.13 5.36
C VAL A 73 -8.95 6.60 5.45
N LEU A 74 -8.01 7.51 5.16
CA LEU A 74 -8.27 8.96 5.19
C LEU A 74 -9.17 9.39 4.03
N ASP A 75 -9.01 8.79 2.85
CA ASP A 75 -9.85 9.05 1.68
C ASP A 75 -11.30 8.60 1.94
N ALA A 76 -11.50 7.41 2.51
CA ALA A 76 -12.81 6.92 2.88
C ALA A 76 -13.50 7.83 3.91
N ASP A 77 -12.81 8.21 4.99
CA ASP A 77 -13.34 9.12 6.02
C ASP A 77 -13.64 10.53 5.44
N ALA A 78 -12.78 11.04 4.56
CA ALA A 78 -13.03 12.29 3.86
C ALA A 78 -14.26 12.20 2.94
N PHE A 79 -14.49 11.06 2.29
CA PHE A 79 -15.68 10.83 1.47
C PHE A 79 -16.96 10.67 2.29
N ASP A 80 -16.87 10.08 3.49
CA ASP A 80 -18.01 9.94 4.40
C ASP A 80 -18.61 11.31 4.75
N ALA A 81 -17.79 12.36 4.89
CA ALA A 81 -18.29 13.73 5.07
C ALA A 81 -19.20 14.22 3.92
N PHE A 82 -19.00 13.73 2.69
CA PHE A 82 -19.90 14.02 1.58
C PHE A 82 -21.19 13.20 1.66
N ILE A 83 -21.12 11.94 2.11
CA ILE A 83 -22.31 11.10 2.35
C ILE A 83 -23.19 11.73 3.45
N GLU A 84 -22.58 12.17 4.55
CA GLU A 84 -23.25 12.80 5.69
C GLU A 84 -23.99 14.09 5.33
N SER A 85 -23.54 14.80 4.28
CA SER A 85 -24.23 15.98 3.77
C SER A 85 -25.57 15.66 3.07
N GLY A 86 -25.82 14.38 2.74
CA GLY A 86 -26.97 13.95 1.94
C GLY A 86 -26.85 14.26 0.45
N ASN A 87 -25.75 14.87 0.01
CA ASN A 87 -25.44 15.18 -1.38
C ASN A 87 -23.94 15.01 -1.64
N VAL A 88 -23.57 13.97 -2.38
CA VAL A 88 -22.15 13.70 -2.71
C VAL A 88 -21.46 14.81 -3.53
N PHE A 89 -22.21 15.79 -4.03
CA PHE A 89 -21.72 16.99 -4.71
C PHE A 89 -21.93 18.28 -3.91
N ASP A 90 -22.09 18.21 -2.57
CA ASP A 90 -22.30 19.38 -1.72
C ASP A 90 -21.18 20.43 -1.88
N PRO A 91 -21.49 21.65 -2.38
CA PRO A 91 -20.48 22.68 -2.61
C PRO A 91 -19.76 23.14 -1.35
N ALA A 92 -20.44 23.12 -0.19
CA ALA A 92 -19.84 23.55 1.07
C ALA A 92 -18.77 22.55 1.53
N THR A 93 -19.03 21.26 1.43
CA THR A 93 -18.09 20.18 1.75
C THR A 93 -16.91 20.16 0.77
N ALA A 94 -17.18 20.30 -0.53
CA ALA A 94 -16.11 20.45 -1.54
C ALA A 94 -15.19 21.65 -1.26
N LYS A 95 -15.75 22.79 -0.84
CA LYS A 95 -14.97 23.97 -0.46
C LYS A 95 -14.08 23.70 0.76
N ARG A 96 -14.56 22.97 1.77
CA ARG A 96 -13.76 22.56 2.94
C ARG A 96 -12.62 21.62 2.53
N ALA A 97 -12.89 20.59 1.72
CA ALA A 97 -11.85 19.68 1.24
C ALA A 97 -10.75 20.44 0.48
N ARG A 98 -11.12 21.38 -0.40
CA ARG A 98 -10.15 22.25 -1.07
C ARG A 98 -9.32 23.09 -0.10
N GLN A 99 -9.94 23.68 0.91
CA GLN A 99 -9.28 24.61 1.83
C GLN A 99 -8.36 23.90 2.84
N TYR A 100 -8.69 22.69 3.26
CA TYR A 100 -7.98 22.02 4.36
C TYR A 100 -7.12 20.84 3.90
N ILE A 101 -7.34 20.29 2.71
CA ILE A 101 -6.63 19.10 2.21
C ILE A 101 -5.86 19.44 0.93
N TYR A 102 -6.50 20.08 -0.06
CA TYR A 102 -5.91 20.24 -1.39
C TYR A 102 -5.22 21.57 -1.66
N SER A 103 -5.37 22.58 -0.79
CA SER A 103 -4.63 23.84 -0.92
C SER A 103 -3.27 23.72 -0.25
N SER A 104 -2.21 23.95 -1.03
CA SER A 104 -0.83 24.06 -0.57
C SER A 104 -0.61 25.28 0.32
#